data_AF-A0A3R7CUD5-F1
#
_entry.id   AF-A0A3R7CUD5-F1
#
_cell.length_a   1.000
_cell.length_b   1.000
_cell.length_c   1.000
_cell.angle_alpha   90.00
_cell.angle_beta   90.00
_cell.angle_gamma   90.00
#
_symmetry.space_group_name_H-M   'P 1'
#
loop_
_entity.id
_entity.type
_entity.pdbx_description
1 polymer ?
#
loop_
_entity_poly.entity_id
_entity_poly.type
_entity_poly.pdbx_seq_one_letter_code
_entity_poly.pdbx_strand_id
1 'polypeptide(L)'
;MVRYVGLYRELNENEHAIVENNVLTPTIFRKEIQVKKFIGHERKEIPVSCLMTNIYLTNKRLMFLIIREVEALVLRKKGVPTLSGIEGSWYEIPVSAIKNVEALNKELNKEKELKKLVPSLADKQTVSLVEITYEGRRTSGNLKEYMESMFDAEGLARMFNFKDVVELANKVQIVGEQNIGIVPKLKGIMS
;
A
#
# COMPACT_ATOMS: atom_id res chain seq x y z
N MET A 1 23.41 -23.83 6.23
CA MET A 1 22.86 -23.84 4.86
C MET A 1 21.82 -22.72 4.81
N VAL A 2 22.09 -21.64 4.07
CA VAL A 2 21.21 -20.46 4.05
C VAL A 2 20.07 -20.73 3.06
N ARG A 3 18.86 -20.99 3.56
CA ARG A 3 17.65 -20.99 2.73
C ARG A 3 17.26 -19.53 2.52
N TYR A 4 17.32 -19.06 1.27
CA TYR A 4 16.69 -17.78 0.90
C TYR A 4 15.17 -17.97 0.90
N VAL A 5 14.56 -17.83 2.08
CA VAL A 5 13.10 -17.79 2.27
C VAL A 5 12.68 -16.35 1.96
N GLY A 6 12.25 -16.07 0.72
CA GLY A 6 11.74 -14.72 0.40
C GLY A 6 11.53 -14.40 -1.08
N LEU A 7 12.31 -14.98 -2.00
CA LEU A 7 12.27 -14.53 -3.41
C LEU A 7 11.33 -15.32 -4.32
N TYR A 8 10.93 -16.53 -3.92
CA TYR A 8 10.01 -17.37 -4.68
C TYR A 8 8.66 -17.43 -3.98
N ARG A 9 7.57 -17.32 -4.75
CA ARG A 9 6.20 -17.47 -4.26
C ARG A 9 5.45 -18.46 -5.14
N GLU A 10 5.00 -19.53 -4.52
CA GLU A 10 4.24 -20.57 -5.19
C GLU A 10 2.81 -20.08 -5.48
N LEU A 11 2.35 -20.39 -6.69
CA LEU A 11 0.98 -20.14 -7.11
C LEU A 11 0.12 -21.33 -6.71
N ASN A 12 -1.10 -21.04 -6.25
CA ASN A 12 -2.04 -22.11 -5.92
C ASN A 12 -2.49 -22.86 -7.18
N GLU A 13 -3.12 -24.01 -7.02
CA GLU A 13 -3.78 -24.69 -8.13
C GLU A 13 -4.74 -23.74 -8.86
N ASN A 14 -4.69 -23.74 -10.20
CA ASN A 14 -5.47 -22.87 -11.08
C ASN A 14 -5.20 -21.36 -10.90
N GLU A 15 -4.08 -20.99 -10.28
CA GLU A 15 -3.58 -19.62 -10.24
C GLU A 15 -2.48 -19.42 -11.29
N HIS A 16 -2.58 -18.35 -12.08
CA HIS A 16 -1.59 -18.02 -13.10
C HIS A 16 -1.29 -16.52 -13.12
N ALA A 17 -0.07 -16.17 -13.51
CA ALA A 17 0.36 -14.79 -13.64
C ALA A 17 -0.30 -14.10 -14.86
N ILE A 18 -0.73 -12.86 -14.65
CA ILE A 18 -1.31 -11.95 -15.66
C ILE A 18 -0.37 -10.75 -15.89
N VAL A 19 0.32 -10.30 -14.83
CA VAL A 19 1.34 -9.26 -14.87
C VAL A 19 2.50 -9.69 -13.99
N GLU A 20 3.71 -9.55 -14.52
CA GLU A 20 4.95 -9.64 -13.77
C GLU A 20 5.71 -8.34 -14.01
N ASN A 21 5.61 -7.40 -13.07
CA ASN A 21 6.32 -6.14 -13.19
C ASN A 21 7.69 -6.26 -12.55
N ASN A 22 8.71 -6.42 -13.41
CA ASN A 22 10.12 -6.47 -13.04
C ASN A 22 10.71 -5.08 -12.74
N VAL A 23 9.87 -4.04 -12.73
CA VAL A 23 10.26 -2.68 -12.37
C VAL A 23 10.01 -2.44 -10.89
N LEU A 24 11.09 -2.11 -10.18
CA LEU A 24 11.01 -1.70 -8.79
C LEU A 24 10.17 -0.42 -8.67
N THR A 25 9.02 -0.54 -8.03
CA THR A 25 7.98 0.48 -8.06
C THR A 25 7.76 1.07 -6.66
N PRO A 26 7.72 2.40 -6.51
CA PRO A 26 7.30 3.04 -5.28
C PRO A 26 5.83 2.73 -4.98
N THR A 27 5.59 2.15 -3.80
CA THR A 27 4.28 1.73 -3.34
C THR A 27 4.00 2.32 -1.97
N ILE A 28 2.88 3.03 -1.86
CA ILE A 28 2.47 3.74 -0.65
C ILE A 28 1.25 3.05 -0.06
N PHE A 29 1.40 2.51 1.14
CA PHE A 29 0.28 2.00 1.92
C PHE A 29 -0.32 3.13 2.74
N ARG A 30 -1.63 3.30 2.66
CA ARG A 30 -2.37 4.34 3.35
C ARG A 30 -3.56 3.77 4.10
N LYS A 31 -3.91 4.42 5.20
CA LYS A 31 -5.19 4.24 5.87
C LYS A 31 -6.01 5.48 5.60
N GLU A 32 -7.21 5.27 5.13
CA GLU A 32 -8.17 6.33 5.04
C GLU A 32 -9.16 6.19 6.19
N ILE A 33 -9.36 7.27 6.90
CA ILE A 33 -10.28 7.33 8.04
C ILE A 33 -11.36 8.36 7.79
N GLN A 34 -12.53 8.07 8.32
CA GLN A 34 -13.59 9.04 8.51
C GLN A 34 -13.69 9.36 9.99
N VAL A 35 -13.49 10.63 10.33
CA VAL A 35 -13.56 11.13 11.71
C VAL A 35 -14.84 11.93 11.86
N LYS A 36 -15.65 11.62 12.88
CA LYS A 36 -16.84 12.39 13.20
C LYS A 36 -16.43 13.75 13.78
N LYS A 37 -17.04 14.82 13.31
CA LYS A 37 -16.91 16.16 13.89
C LYS A 37 -18.23 16.55 14.57
N PHE A 38 -18.20 17.65 15.31
CA PHE A 38 -19.42 18.28 15.84
C PHE A 38 -20.45 18.54 14.74
N ILE A 39 -20.00 18.86 13.52
CA ILE A 39 -20.85 18.96 12.33
C ILE A 39 -20.20 18.11 11.22
N GLY A 40 -20.91 17.05 10.82
CA GLY A 40 -20.52 16.20 9.69
C GLY A 40 -19.32 15.28 9.97
N HIS A 41 -18.65 14.91 8.89
CA HIS A 41 -17.51 14.00 8.90
C HIS A 41 -16.33 14.59 8.14
N GLU A 42 -15.12 14.29 8.60
CA GLU A 42 -13.88 14.64 7.92
C GLU A 42 -13.17 13.37 7.46
N ARG A 43 -12.80 13.32 6.18
CA ARG A 43 -12.01 12.24 5.60
C ARG A 43 -10.52 12.61 5.69
N LYS A 44 -9.69 11.72 6.22
CA LYS A 44 -8.23 11.88 6.27
C LYS A 44 -7.55 10.66 5.68
N GLU A 45 -6.49 10.88 4.92
CA GLU A 45 -5.60 9.83 4.47
C GLU A 45 -4.28 9.92 5.24
N ILE A 46 -3.91 8.83 5.89
CA ILE A 46 -2.70 8.70 6.69
C ILE A 46 -1.74 7.75 5.97
N PRO A 47 -0.53 8.20 5.59
CA PRO A 47 0.49 7.29 5.08
C PRO A 47 0.94 6.35 6.20
N VAL A 48 0.93 5.05 5.91
CA VAL A 48 1.32 3.98 6.84
C VAL A 48 2.68 3.40 6.49
N SER A 49 2.99 3.27 5.20
CA SER A 49 4.29 2.78 4.79
C SER A 49 4.59 3.26 3.40
N CYS A 50 5.87 3.46 3.12
CA CYS A 50 6.35 3.69 1.77
C CYS A 50 7.49 2.74 1.45
N LEU A 51 7.26 1.92 0.43
CA LEU A 51 8.06 0.76 0.10
C LEU A 51 8.49 0.82 -1.37
N MET A 52 9.59 0.15 -1.67
CA MET A 52 9.95 -0.20 -3.04
C MET A 52 9.59 -1.67 -3.26
N THR A 53 8.71 -1.93 -4.23
CA THR A 53 8.13 -3.26 -4.45
C THR A 53 8.19 -3.68 -5.91
N ASN A 54 8.42 -4.97 -6.17
CA ASN A 54 8.04 -5.58 -7.44
C ASN A 54 6.58 -6.03 -7.35
N ILE A 55 5.83 -5.87 -8.43
CA ILE A 55 4.37 -6.02 -8.43
C ILE A 55 3.99 -7.14 -9.37
N TYR A 56 3.18 -8.06 -8.87
CA TYR A 56 2.71 -9.21 -9.62
C TYR A 56 1.18 -9.26 -9.52
N LEU A 57 0.51 -9.53 -10.63
CA LEU A 57 -0.91 -9.76 -10.66
C LEU A 57 -1.16 -11.18 -11.13
N THR A 58 -1.93 -11.93 -10.36
CA THR A 58 -2.49 -13.22 -10.78
C THR A 58 -4.00 -13.08 -10.98
N ASN A 59 -4.63 -14.12 -11.51
CA ASN A 59 -6.09 -14.22 -11.54
C ASN A 59 -6.73 -14.31 -10.14
N LYS A 60 -5.96 -14.43 -9.06
CA LYS A 60 -6.49 -14.57 -7.68
C LYS A 60 -6.05 -13.47 -6.72
N ARG A 61 -4.88 -12.85 -6.92
CA ARG A 61 -4.32 -11.86 -5.99
C ARG A 61 -3.39 -10.87 -6.68
N LEU A 62 -3.36 -9.66 -6.14
CA LEU A 62 -2.31 -8.69 -6.36
C LEU A 62 -1.24 -8.89 -5.29
N MET A 63 0.01 -8.99 -5.71
CA MET A 63 1.13 -9.38 -4.87
C MET A 63 2.25 -8.35 -4.96
N PHE A 64 2.84 -8.05 -3.82
CA PHE A 64 3.93 -7.11 -3.68
C PHE A 64 5.10 -7.83 -3.04
N LEU A 65 6.20 -7.98 -3.77
CA LEU A 65 7.47 -8.37 -3.19
C LEU A 65 8.14 -7.12 -2.65
N ILE A 66 8.26 -7.03 -1.32
CA ILE A 66 8.85 -5.88 -0.65
C ILE A 66 10.36 -6.01 -0.74
N ILE A 67 11.02 -5.12 -1.49
CA ILE A 67 12.47 -5.13 -1.65
C ILE A 67 13.14 -4.25 -0.61
N ARG A 68 12.52 -3.11 -0.29
CA ARG A 68 13.09 -2.15 0.65
C ARG A 68 12.02 -1.30 1.31
N GLU A 69 12.17 -1.05 2.60
CA GLU A 69 11.45 0.02 3.30
C GLU A 69 12.20 1.35 3.11
N VAL A 70 11.49 2.41 2.71
CA VAL A 70 12.10 3.74 2.56
C VAL A 70 11.74 4.69 3.70
N GLU A 71 10.93 4.21 4.66
CA GLU A 71 10.51 4.87 5.90
C GLU A 71 9.51 6.03 5.66
N ALA A 72 8.41 6.05 6.44
CA ALA A 72 7.55 7.22 6.54
C ALA A 72 8.00 8.08 7.73
N LEU A 73 8.71 9.18 7.49
CA LEU A 73 9.21 10.11 8.53
C LEU A 73 8.09 10.65 9.43
N VAL A 74 6.84 10.78 8.94
CA VAL A 74 5.68 11.11 9.80
C VAL A 74 5.54 10.12 10.95
N LEU A 75 5.73 8.82 10.68
CA LEU A 75 5.65 7.76 11.67
C LEU A 75 6.85 7.78 12.61
N ARG A 76 8.06 8.00 12.09
CA ARG A 76 9.26 8.16 12.91
C ARG A 76 9.15 9.35 13.89
N LYS A 77 8.62 10.49 13.43
CA LYS A 77 8.37 11.66 14.30
C LYS A 77 7.34 11.36 15.40
N LYS A 78 6.46 10.39 15.18
CA LYS A 78 5.49 9.88 16.15
C LYS A 78 6.03 8.73 17.01
N GLY A 79 7.33 8.42 16.90
CA GLY A 79 7.98 7.36 17.66
C GLY A 79 7.62 5.95 17.22
N VAL A 80 7.03 5.80 16.03
CA VAL A 80 6.71 4.48 15.48
C VAL A 80 8.00 3.83 14.99
N PRO A 81 8.31 2.59 15.40
CA PRO A 81 9.50 1.88 14.96
C PRO A 81 9.44 1.63 13.45
N THR A 82 10.62 1.67 12.81
CA THR A 82 10.82 1.20 11.43
C THR A 82 10.33 -0.23 11.28
N LEU A 83 9.79 -0.57 10.12
CA LEU A 83 9.32 -1.90 9.79
C LEU A 83 10.51 -2.87 9.64
N SER A 84 10.98 -3.46 10.74
CA SER A 84 11.97 -4.53 10.68
C SER A 84 11.33 -5.84 10.21
N GLY A 85 12.04 -6.59 9.37
CA GLY A 85 11.63 -7.94 8.96
C GLY A 85 10.55 -8.03 7.87
N ILE A 86 10.21 -6.92 7.21
CA ILE A 86 9.32 -6.93 6.02
C ILE A 86 10.08 -6.98 4.70
N GLU A 87 11.36 -6.59 4.67
CA GLU A 87 12.18 -6.67 3.46
C GLU A 87 12.39 -8.14 3.06
N GLY A 88 12.26 -8.42 1.77
CA GLY A 88 12.26 -9.79 1.23
C GLY A 88 10.98 -10.57 1.51
N SER A 89 9.92 -9.94 2.02
CA SER A 89 8.63 -10.58 2.27
C SER A 89 7.58 -10.23 1.20
N TRP A 90 6.54 -11.05 1.15
CA TRP A 90 5.38 -10.84 0.28
C TRP A 90 4.24 -10.20 1.05
N TYR A 91 3.57 -9.24 0.43
CA TYR A 91 2.26 -8.76 0.84
C TYR A 91 1.25 -9.05 -0.27
N GLU A 92 0.10 -9.63 0.08
CA GLU A 92 -0.85 -10.10 -0.91
C GLU A 92 -2.26 -9.63 -0.60
N ILE A 93 -2.92 -9.14 -1.66
CA ILE A 93 -4.31 -8.69 -1.63
C ILE A 93 -5.10 -9.62 -2.55
N PRO A 94 -5.96 -10.51 -2.01
CA PRO A 94 -6.87 -11.29 -2.86
C PRO A 94 -7.72 -10.36 -3.72
N VAL A 95 -7.93 -10.72 -4.98
CA VAL A 95 -8.77 -9.94 -5.91
C VAL A 95 -10.17 -9.73 -5.33
N SER A 96 -10.71 -10.76 -4.68
CA SER A 96 -12.01 -10.70 -4.00
C SER A 96 -12.05 -9.76 -2.77
N ALA A 97 -10.90 -9.29 -2.28
CA ALA A 97 -10.80 -8.29 -1.22
C ALA A 97 -10.68 -6.85 -1.76
N ILE A 98 -10.40 -6.69 -3.06
CA ILE A 98 -10.33 -5.38 -3.71
C ILE A 98 -11.75 -4.85 -3.90
N LYS A 99 -11.99 -3.62 -3.44
CA LYS A 99 -13.28 -2.93 -3.53
C LYS A 99 -13.31 -1.92 -4.67
N ASN A 100 -12.17 -1.28 -4.94
CA ASN A 100 -12.05 -0.31 -6.02
C ASN A 100 -10.62 -0.27 -6.57
N VAL A 101 -10.49 0.04 -7.86
CA VAL A 101 -9.21 0.27 -8.54
C VAL A 101 -9.35 1.40 -9.56
N GLU A 102 -8.49 2.40 -9.43
CA GLU A 102 -8.52 3.61 -10.26
C GLU A 102 -7.11 4.03 -10.70
N ALA A 103 -6.99 4.50 -11.93
CA ALA A 103 -5.81 5.24 -12.38
C ALA A 103 -6.08 6.72 -12.16
N LEU A 104 -5.17 7.39 -11.45
CA LEU A 104 -5.33 8.78 -11.04
C LEU A 104 -4.05 9.56 -11.29
N ASN A 105 -4.21 10.85 -11.55
CA ASN A 105 -3.15 11.83 -11.49
C ASN A 105 -3.26 12.56 -10.16
N LYS A 106 -2.27 12.42 -9.28
CA LYS A 106 -2.29 13.05 -7.96
C LYS A 106 -1.09 13.96 -7.82
N GLU A 107 -1.32 15.19 -7.36
CA GLU A 107 -0.24 16.02 -6.85
C GLU A 107 0.29 15.39 -5.57
N LEU A 108 1.49 14.81 -5.65
CA LEU A 108 2.20 14.39 -4.46
C LEU A 108 2.84 15.63 -3.83
N ASN A 109 2.12 16.24 -2.88
CA ASN A 109 2.69 17.28 -2.04
C ASN A 109 3.94 16.74 -1.34
N LYS A 110 4.98 17.59 -1.27
CA LYS A 110 6.31 17.28 -0.71
C LYS A 110 6.25 16.87 0.76
N GLU A 111 5.75 15.69 1.08
CA GLU A 111 6.32 14.96 2.19
C GLU A 111 7.76 14.67 1.76
N LYS A 112 8.75 15.21 2.48
CA LYS A 112 10.19 15.03 2.19
C LYS A 112 10.60 13.56 1.96
N GLU A 113 9.73 12.64 2.37
CA GLU A 113 9.73 11.19 2.23
C GLU A 113 9.69 10.73 0.77
N LEU A 114 8.76 11.25 -0.04
CA LEU A 114 8.57 10.87 -1.45
C LEU A 114 9.75 11.23 -2.35
N LYS A 115 10.49 12.29 -2.01
CA LYS A 115 11.74 12.68 -2.70
C LYS A 115 12.83 11.61 -2.59
N LYS A 116 12.85 10.81 -1.52
CA LYS A 116 13.84 9.72 -1.36
C LYS A 116 13.49 8.49 -2.20
N LEU A 117 12.20 8.27 -2.45
CA LEU A 117 11.70 7.12 -3.21
C LEU A 117 11.80 7.32 -4.72
N VAL A 118 11.55 8.55 -5.16
CA VAL A 118 11.57 8.90 -6.58
C VAL A 118 12.42 10.16 -6.73
N PRO A 119 13.76 10.00 -6.86
CA PRO A 119 14.68 11.13 -6.99
C PRO A 119 14.37 12.05 -8.18
N SER A 120 13.66 11.52 -9.19
CA SER A 120 13.23 12.26 -10.38
C SER A 120 11.98 13.12 -10.19
N LEU A 121 11.31 13.08 -9.02
CA LEU A 121 10.18 13.97 -8.75
C LEU A 121 10.67 15.41 -8.55
N ALA A 122 10.54 16.21 -9.60
CA ALA A 122 10.72 17.66 -9.53
C ALA A 122 9.72 18.29 -8.55
N ASP A 123 9.99 19.54 -8.15
CA ASP A 123 9.15 20.28 -7.20
C ASP A 123 7.71 20.44 -7.75
N LYS A 124 6.76 19.69 -7.17
CA LYS A 124 5.36 19.51 -7.60
C LYS A 124 5.24 18.89 -9.00
N GLN A 125 5.49 17.59 -9.07
CA GLN A 125 5.10 16.79 -10.22
C GLN A 125 3.76 16.11 -9.91
N THR A 126 2.77 16.37 -10.75
CA THR A 126 1.60 15.49 -10.83
C THR A 126 2.13 14.13 -11.27
N VAL A 127 1.86 13.10 -10.47
CA VAL A 127 2.25 11.73 -10.82
C VAL A 127 1.03 10.91 -11.19
N SER A 128 1.22 10.05 -12.17
CA SER A 128 0.27 8.98 -12.45
C SER A 128 0.47 7.87 -11.43
N LEU A 129 -0.62 7.40 -10.85
CA LEU A 129 -0.62 6.27 -9.91
C LEU A 129 -1.85 5.39 -10.12
N VAL A 130 -1.75 4.15 -9.66
CA VAL A 130 -2.91 3.26 -9.47
C VAL A 130 -3.26 3.26 -7.99
N GLU A 131 -4.49 3.64 -7.65
CA GLU A 131 -5.04 3.57 -6.31
C GLU A 131 -5.97 2.35 -6.20
N ILE A 132 -5.75 1.55 -5.16
CA ILE A 132 -6.53 0.35 -4.88
C ILE A 132 -7.05 0.44 -3.46
N THR A 133 -8.37 0.37 -3.30
CA THR A 133 -9.04 0.28 -1.99
C THR A 133 -9.42 -1.17 -1.73
N TYR A 134 -9.12 -1.69 -0.53
CA TYR A 134 -9.28 -3.12 -0.24
C TYR A 134 -9.59 -3.41 1.24
N GLU A 135 -10.06 -4.63 1.47
CA GLU A 135 -10.38 -5.16 2.80
C GLU A 135 -9.12 -5.76 3.46
N GLY A 136 -8.45 -4.98 4.32
CA GLY A 136 -7.16 -5.34 4.93
C GLY A 136 -7.14 -6.67 5.69
N ARG A 137 -8.25 -7.03 6.36
CA ARG A 137 -8.37 -8.29 7.14
C ARG A 137 -8.16 -9.55 6.30
N ARG A 138 -8.41 -9.47 5.00
CA ARG A 138 -8.31 -10.58 4.05
C ARG A 138 -6.95 -10.67 3.36
N THR A 139 -6.03 -9.75 3.68
CA THR A 139 -4.67 -9.78 3.12
C THR A 139 -3.80 -10.82 3.82
N SER A 140 -2.59 -11.05 3.31
CA SER A 140 -1.58 -11.89 3.94
C SER A 140 -0.18 -11.25 3.83
N GLY A 141 0.74 -11.69 4.69
CA GLY A 141 2.14 -11.25 4.70
C GLY A 141 2.54 -10.44 5.93
N ASN A 142 3.84 -10.30 6.17
CA ASN A 142 4.39 -9.65 7.38
C ASN A 142 3.92 -8.19 7.52
N LEU A 143 3.75 -7.48 6.40
CA LEU A 143 3.24 -6.12 6.40
C LEU A 143 1.81 -6.03 6.95
N LYS A 144 0.97 -7.07 6.78
CA LYS A 144 -0.37 -7.11 7.39
C LYS A 144 -0.30 -7.06 8.90
N GLU A 145 0.53 -7.91 9.51
CA GLU A 145 0.65 -8.02 10.96
C GLU A 145 1.07 -6.68 11.58
N TYR A 146 1.98 -5.97 10.92
CA TYR A 146 2.33 -4.62 11.30
C TYR A 146 1.18 -3.62 11.14
N MET A 147 0.53 -3.61 9.97
CA MET A 147 -0.58 -2.69 9.70
C MET A 147 -1.77 -2.91 10.63
N GLU A 148 -1.98 -4.14 11.11
CA GLU A 148 -3.05 -4.47 12.07
C GLU A 148 -2.67 -4.12 13.51
N SER A 149 -1.41 -4.34 13.91
CA SER A 149 -0.96 -4.04 15.28
C SER A 149 -0.79 -2.55 15.56
N MET A 150 -0.37 -1.77 14.56
CA MET A 150 -0.05 -0.35 14.75
C MET A 150 -1.12 0.57 14.16
N PHE A 151 -1.77 0.19 13.05
CA PHE A 151 -2.62 1.08 12.25
C PHE A 151 -4.07 0.62 12.14
N ASP A 152 -4.57 0.00 13.21
CA ASP A 152 -6.00 -0.12 13.43
C ASP A 152 -6.60 1.22 13.92
N ALA A 153 -7.91 1.24 14.18
CA ALA A 153 -8.59 2.47 14.58
C ALA A 153 -8.06 3.02 15.91
N GLU A 154 -7.73 2.14 16.88
CA GLU A 154 -7.22 2.54 18.19
C GLU A 154 -5.79 3.07 18.11
N GLY A 155 -4.91 2.38 17.36
CA GLY A 155 -3.54 2.79 17.12
C GLY A 155 -3.48 4.16 16.41
N LEU A 156 -4.31 4.35 15.38
CA LEU A 156 -4.42 5.65 14.70
C LEU A 156 -4.95 6.75 15.63
N ALA A 157 -5.99 6.47 16.41
CA ALA A 157 -6.53 7.40 17.40
C ALA A 157 -5.45 7.85 18.39
N ARG A 158 -4.64 6.91 18.89
CA ARG A 158 -3.54 7.17 19.82
C ARG A 158 -2.40 7.99 19.20
N MET A 159 -1.96 7.63 17.99
CA MET A 159 -0.82 8.28 17.33
C MET A 159 -1.13 9.70 16.84
N PHE A 160 -2.35 9.92 16.35
CA PHE A 160 -2.75 11.15 15.68
C PHE A 160 -3.78 11.97 16.46
N ASN A 161 -4.16 11.52 17.65
CA ASN A 161 -5.15 12.15 18.52
C ASN A 161 -6.51 12.34 17.81
N PHE A 162 -6.93 11.31 17.06
CA PHE A 162 -8.27 11.27 16.50
C PHE A 162 -9.25 10.77 17.56
N LYS A 163 -10.24 11.58 17.86
CA LYS A 163 -11.40 11.20 18.67
C LYS A 163 -12.52 10.93 17.67
N ASP A 164 -13.12 9.74 17.70
CA ASP A 164 -14.26 9.36 16.85
C ASP A 164 -13.95 8.93 15.40
N VAL A 165 -13.03 7.99 15.21
CA VAL A 165 -12.88 7.27 13.93
C VAL A 165 -14.08 6.34 13.73
N VAL A 166 -14.90 6.59 12.70
CA VAL A 166 -16.12 5.82 12.40
C VAL A 166 -15.96 4.84 11.25
N GLU A 167 -15.05 5.13 10.31
CA GLU A 167 -14.70 4.23 9.21
C GLU A 167 -13.19 4.21 8.99
N LEU A 168 -12.70 3.04 8.57
CA LEU A 168 -11.30 2.78 8.25
C LEU A 168 -11.22 1.95 6.96
N ALA A 169 -10.62 2.50 5.91
CA ALA A 169 -10.34 1.81 4.67
C ALA A 169 -8.83 1.65 4.46
N ASN A 170 -8.43 0.55 3.82
CA ASN A 170 -7.04 0.31 3.43
C ASN A 170 -6.88 0.69 1.97
N LYS A 171 -5.82 1.44 1.69
CA LYS A 171 -5.45 1.84 0.34
C LYS A 171 -4.00 1.50 0.06
N VAL A 172 -3.73 1.12 -1.18
CA VAL A 172 -2.37 1.05 -1.71
C VAL A 172 -2.31 1.90 -2.97
N GLN A 173 -1.28 2.73 -3.07
CA GLN A 173 -0.99 3.57 -4.22
C GLN A 173 0.30 3.10 -4.88
N ILE A 174 0.20 2.73 -6.14
CA ILE A 174 1.31 2.24 -6.95
C ILE A 174 1.72 3.36 -7.90
N VAL A 175 2.89 3.94 -7.69
CA VAL A 175 3.32 5.14 -8.42
C VAL A 175 4.03 4.78 -9.73
N GLY A 176 3.69 5.47 -10.81
CA GLY A 176 4.35 5.34 -12.10
C GLY A 176 3.37 4.99 -13.23
N GLU A 177 3.54 5.66 -14.37
CA GLU A 177 2.69 5.52 -15.55
C GLU A 177 2.66 4.09 -16.10
N GLN A 178 3.79 3.38 -16.00
CA GLN A 178 3.91 1.98 -16.40
C GLN A 178 2.94 1.04 -15.66
N ASN A 179 2.45 1.44 -14.49
CA ASN A 179 1.54 0.63 -13.68
C ASN A 179 0.07 0.82 -14.06
N ILE A 180 -0.29 1.86 -14.82
CA ILE A 180 -1.69 2.14 -15.21
C ILE A 180 -2.32 0.96 -15.95
N GLY A 181 -1.53 0.22 -16.73
CA GLY A 181 -1.98 -0.99 -17.45
C GLY A 181 -2.51 -2.11 -16.55
N ILE A 182 -2.24 -2.08 -15.23
CA ILE A 182 -2.78 -3.03 -14.26
C ILE A 182 -4.29 -2.80 -14.06
N VAL A 183 -4.79 -1.57 -14.17
CA VAL A 183 -6.20 -1.21 -13.90
C VAL A 183 -7.19 -2.00 -14.75
N PRO A 184 -7.13 -2.00 -16.10
CA PRO A 184 -8.07 -2.76 -16.91
C PRO A 184 -7.99 -4.26 -16.64
N LYS A 185 -6.79 -4.80 -16.35
CA LYS A 185 -6.58 -6.22 -16.03
C LYS A 185 -7.26 -6.60 -14.71
N LEU A 186 -7.06 -5.79 -13.66
CA LEU A 186 -7.71 -5.98 -12.36
C LEU A 186 -9.23 -5.89 -12.49
N LYS A 187 -9.75 -4.86 -13.19
CA LYS A 187 -11.20 -4.73 -13.40
C LYS A 187 -11.80 -5.94 -14.12
N GLY A 188 -11.10 -6.50 -15.10
CA GLY A 188 -11.57 -7.67 -15.85
C GLY A 188 -11.59 -8.98 -15.05
N ILE A 189 -10.89 -9.07 -13.92
CA ILE A 189 -10.89 -10.26 -13.04
C ILE A 189 -11.65 -10.05 -11.73
N MET A 190 -12.02 -8.80 -11.41
CA MET A 190 -12.87 -8.46 -10.27
C MET A 190 -14.37 -8.68 -10.56
N SER A 191 -14.74 -8.74 -11.83
CA SER A 191 -16.11 -8.90 -12.34
C SER A 191 -16.65 -10.32 -12.22
#